data_AF-A0A2V4BC75-F1
#
_entry.id   AF-A0A2V4BC75-F1
#
_cell.length_a   1.000
_cell.length_b   1.000
_cell.length_c   1.000
_cell.angle_alpha   90.00
_cell.angle_beta   90.00
_cell.angle_gamma   90.00
#
_symmetry.space_group_name_H-M   'P 1'
#
loop_
_entity.id
_entity.type
_entity.pdbx_description
1 polymer ?
#
loop_
_entity_poly.entity_id
_entity_poly.type
_entity_poly.pdbx_seq_one_letter_code
_entity_poly.pdbx_strand_id
1 'polypeptide(L)'
;MVGEISADAAAAREDALRQLREALRAVDAWVGFVRQAAEQRVGSTDPDAVVSDPAYAAALGLWEALHASHYRFASRAAAIEAGEVG
;
A
#
# COMPACT_ATOMS: atom_id res chain seq x y z
N MET A 1 4.77 -30.85 18.86
CA MET A 1 5.25 -29.52 19.28
C MET A 1 6.06 -28.75 18.23
N VAL A 2 7.11 -29.29 17.58
CA VAL A 2 7.86 -28.53 16.54
C VAL A 2 7.03 -28.30 15.25
N GLY A 3 6.10 -29.20 14.91
CA GLY A 3 5.22 -29.07 13.73
C GLY A 3 4.08 -28.05 13.89
N GLU A 4 3.47 -27.96 15.08
CA GLU A 4 2.37 -27.01 15.38
C GLU A 4 2.84 -25.55 15.33
N ILE A 5 4.04 -25.26 15.86
CA ILE A 5 4.63 -23.91 15.82
C ILE A 5 4.81 -23.43 14.37
N SER A 6 5.09 -24.33 13.42
CA SER A 6 5.25 -23.96 12.01
C SER A 6 3.91 -23.67 11.31
N ALA A 7 2.84 -24.36 11.70
CA ALA A 7 1.50 -24.14 11.15
C ALA A 7 0.90 -22.83 11.67
N ASP A 8 1.07 -22.53 12.95
CA ASP A 8 0.62 -21.28 13.56
C ASP A 8 1.37 -20.06 13.01
N ALA A 9 2.68 -20.21 12.77
CA ALA A 9 3.49 -19.16 12.13
C ALA A 9 3.07 -18.93 10.66
N ALA A 10 2.74 -19.99 9.92
CA ALA A 10 2.25 -19.88 8.55
C ALA A 10 0.87 -19.19 8.49
N ALA A 11 -0.04 -19.55 9.39
CA ALA A 11 -1.37 -18.94 9.49
C ALA A 11 -1.29 -17.45 9.89
N ALA A 12 -0.47 -17.12 10.90
CA ALA A 12 -0.25 -15.72 11.31
C ALA A 12 0.36 -14.88 10.17
N ARG A 13 1.24 -15.47 9.36
CA ARG A 13 1.81 -14.82 8.18
C ARG A 13 0.76 -14.58 7.10
N GLU A 14 -0.03 -15.58 6.75
CA GLU A 14 -1.10 -15.43 5.75
C GLU A 14 -2.08 -14.33 6.17
N ASP A 15 -2.42 -14.28 7.46
CA ASP A 15 -3.27 -13.24 8.00
C ASP A 15 -2.63 -11.85 7.91
N ALA A 16 -1.36 -11.70 8.27
CA ALA A 16 -0.63 -10.44 8.14
C ALA A 16 -0.56 -9.96 6.67
N LEU A 17 -0.27 -10.86 5.72
CA LEU A 17 -0.25 -10.53 4.30
C LEU A 17 -1.64 -10.12 3.78
N ARG A 18 -2.70 -10.79 4.25
CA ARG A 18 -4.07 -10.43 3.95
C ARG A 18 -4.38 -9.01 4.44
N GLN A 19 -4.07 -8.70 5.71
CA GLN A 19 -4.27 -7.38 6.29
C GLN A 19 -3.50 -6.29 5.54
N LEU A 20 -2.26 -6.55 5.13
CA LEU A 20 -1.46 -5.59 4.33
C LEU A 20 -2.09 -5.30 2.96
N ARG A 21 -2.61 -6.34 2.28
CA ARG A 21 -3.32 -6.15 1.00
C ARG A 21 -4.63 -5.38 1.19
N GLU A 22 -5.36 -5.63 2.26
CA GLU A 22 -6.59 -4.89 2.59
C GLU A 22 -6.29 -3.42 2.89
N ALA A 23 -5.24 -3.15 3.67
CA ALA A 23 -4.77 -1.79 3.94
C ALA A 23 -4.40 -1.06 2.64
N LEU A 24 -3.67 -1.71 1.73
CA LEU A 24 -3.32 -1.09 0.44
C LEU A 24 -4.57 -0.70 -0.37
N ARG A 25 -5.56 -1.59 -0.47
CA ARG A 25 -6.84 -1.28 -1.15
C ARG A 25 -7.56 -0.11 -0.49
N ALA A 26 -7.53 -0.01 0.84
CA ALA A 26 -8.14 1.10 1.55
C ALA A 26 -7.44 2.44 1.25
N VAL A 27 -6.10 2.45 1.16
CA VAL A 27 -5.34 3.64 0.76
C VAL A 27 -5.64 4.02 -0.70
N ASP A 28 -5.70 3.06 -1.63
CA ASP A 28 -6.07 3.32 -3.03
C ASP A 28 -7.43 4.00 -3.14
N ALA A 29 -8.43 3.49 -2.40
CA ALA A 29 -9.77 4.08 -2.37
C ALA A 29 -9.75 5.50 -1.81
N TRP A 30 -8.94 5.77 -0.78
CA TRP A 30 -8.80 7.09 -0.19
C TRP A 30 -8.14 8.09 -1.14
N VAL A 31 -7.11 7.68 -1.89
CA VAL A 31 -6.49 8.51 -2.94
C VAL A 31 -7.52 8.84 -4.02
N GLY A 32 -8.35 7.88 -4.43
CA GLY A 32 -9.44 8.11 -5.37
C GLY A 32 -10.44 9.16 -4.87
N PHE A 33 -10.78 9.14 -3.58
CA PHE A 33 -11.63 10.15 -2.95
C PHE A 33 -10.97 11.53 -2.94
N VAL A 34 -9.69 11.63 -2.54
CA VAL A 34 -8.95 12.90 -2.53
C VAL A 34 -8.85 13.47 -3.95
N ARG A 35 -8.64 12.62 -4.96
CA ARG A 35 -8.65 13.01 -6.37
C ARG A 35 -9.98 13.65 -6.75
N GLN A 36 -11.10 12.99 -6.47
CA GLN A 36 -12.44 13.52 -6.76
C GLN A 36 -12.69 14.85 -6.06
N ALA A 37 -12.26 14.98 -4.80
CA ALA A 37 -12.37 16.24 -4.08
C ALA A 37 -11.51 17.35 -4.71
N ALA A 38 -10.32 17.03 -5.20
CA ALA A 38 -9.47 17.97 -5.94
C ALA A 38 -10.08 18.35 -7.29
N GLU A 39 -10.57 17.39 -8.07
CA GLU A 39 -11.31 17.63 -9.33
C GLU A 39 -12.47 18.61 -9.11
N GLN A 40 -13.25 18.44 -8.05
CA GLN A 40 -14.37 19.33 -7.71
C GLN A 40 -13.92 20.75 -7.36
N ARG A 41 -12.83 20.89 -6.60
CA ARG A 41 -12.31 22.19 -6.16
C ARG A 41 -11.63 22.97 -7.29
N VAL A 42 -10.85 22.29 -8.12
CA VAL A 42 -10.19 22.89 -9.28
C VAL A 42 -11.18 23.08 -10.43
N GLY A 43 -12.27 22.30 -10.46
CA GLY A 43 -13.28 22.35 -11.52
C GLY A 43 -12.81 21.70 -12.82
N SER A 44 -11.88 20.74 -12.74
CA SER A 44 -11.24 20.09 -13.89
C SER A 44 -10.91 18.64 -13.58
N THR A 45 -11.04 17.77 -14.57
CA THR A 45 -10.56 16.38 -14.52
C THR A 45 -9.19 16.21 -15.18
N ASP A 46 -8.59 17.32 -15.64
CA ASP A 46 -7.24 17.32 -16.22
C ASP A 46 -6.20 16.94 -15.15
N PRO A 47 -5.37 15.90 -15.37
CA PRO A 47 -4.41 15.44 -14.36
C PRO A 47 -3.45 16.53 -13.88
N ASP A 48 -2.96 17.39 -14.76
CA ASP A 48 -2.01 18.45 -14.39
C ASP A 48 -2.67 19.50 -13.49
N ALA A 49 -3.92 19.86 -13.79
CA ALA A 49 -4.72 20.73 -12.93
C ALA A 49 -5.01 20.11 -11.55
N VAL A 50 -5.29 18.80 -11.50
CA VAL A 50 -5.59 18.08 -10.25
C VAL A 50 -4.33 17.88 -9.41
N VAL A 51 -3.18 17.54 -10.01
CA VAL A 51 -1.87 17.43 -9.32
C VAL A 51 -1.35 18.79 -8.85
N SER A 52 -1.76 19.89 -9.50
CA SER A 52 -1.48 21.23 -9.00
C SER A 52 -2.20 21.56 -7.69
N ASP A 53 -3.21 20.78 -7.30
CA ASP A 53 -3.82 20.89 -5.99
C ASP A 53 -2.87 20.35 -4.89
N PRO A 54 -2.46 21.17 -3.90
CA PRO A 54 -1.47 20.77 -2.91
C PRO A 54 -1.88 19.58 -2.05
N ALA A 55 -3.17 19.43 -1.74
CA ALA A 55 -3.65 18.35 -0.88
C ALA A 55 -3.64 17.01 -1.63
N TYR A 56 -4.02 17.02 -2.92
CA TYR A 56 -3.91 15.84 -3.76
C TYR A 56 -2.45 15.46 -4.04
N ALA A 57 -1.59 16.43 -4.35
CA ALA A 57 -0.16 16.18 -4.54
C ALA A 57 0.49 15.52 -3.32
N ALA A 58 0.18 16.02 -2.11
CA ALA A 58 0.69 15.44 -0.87
C ALA A 58 0.15 14.02 -0.62
N ALA A 59 -1.14 13.78 -0.89
CA ALA A 59 -1.75 12.46 -0.77
C ALA A 59 -1.13 11.45 -1.75
N LEU A 60 -0.87 11.87 -2.99
CA LEU A 60 -0.23 11.03 -4.00
C LEU A 60 1.21 10.67 -3.60
N GLY A 61 1.99 11.62 -3.09
CA GLY A 61 3.36 11.33 -2.62
C GLY A 61 3.41 10.33 -1.46
N LEU A 62 2.45 10.40 -0.51
CA LEU A 62 2.33 9.42 0.57
C LEU A 62 1.95 8.03 0.04
N TRP A 63 1.04 7.98 -0.92
CA TRP A 63 0.66 6.74 -1.58
C TRP A 63 1.85 6.09 -2.30
N GLU A 64 2.64 6.87 -3.05
CA GLU A 64 3.84 6.35 -3.74
C GLU A 64 4.84 5.76 -2.75
N ALA A 65 5.08 6.43 -1.62
CA ALA A 65 5.97 5.94 -0.57
C ALA A 65 5.48 4.60 0.04
N LEU A 66 4.17 4.49 0.31
CA LEU A 66 3.55 3.26 0.80
C LEU A 66 3.61 2.14 -0.23
N HIS A 67 3.27 2.44 -1.48
CA HIS A 67 3.29 1.46 -2.56
C HIS A 67 4.71 0.94 -2.80
N ALA A 68 5.71 1.81 -2.84
CA ALA A 68 7.12 1.42 -2.99
C ALA A 68 7.59 0.53 -1.83
N SER A 69 7.18 0.84 -0.60
CA SER A 69 7.51 0.04 0.58
C SER A 69 6.85 -1.35 0.51
N HIS A 70 5.57 -1.42 0.16
CA HIS A 70 4.85 -2.68 -0.06
C HIS A 70 5.50 -3.52 -1.17
N TYR A 71 5.86 -2.90 -2.30
CA TYR A 71 6.50 -3.60 -3.42
C TYR A 71 7.87 -4.17 -3.02
N ARG A 72 8.70 -3.40 -2.30
CA ARG A 72 9.98 -3.87 -1.77
C ARG A 72 9.82 -5.03 -0.79
N PHE A 73 8.81 -4.97 0.08
CA PHE A 73 8.52 -6.07 0.99
C PHE A 73 8.08 -7.31 0.21
N ALA A 74 7.13 -7.16 -0.73
CA ALA A 74 6.63 -8.27 -1.54
C ALA A 74 7.72 -8.93 -2.39
N SER A 75 8.62 -8.14 -2.99
CA SER A 75 9.73 -8.67 -3.80
C SER A 75 10.80 -9.36 -2.97
N ARG A 76 10.98 -8.95 -1.70
CA ARG A 76 11.91 -9.59 -0.76
C ARG A 76 11.28 -10.67 0.10
N ALA A 77 9.95 -10.86 0.04
CA ALA A 77 9.24 -11.80 0.91
C ALA A 77 9.83 -13.22 0.85
N ALA A 78 10.10 -13.73 -0.36
CA ALA A 78 10.71 -15.05 -0.54
C ALA A 78 12.14 -15.16 0.02
N ALA A 79 12.95 -14.10 -0.06
CA ALA A 79 14.31 -14.08 0.50
C ALA A 79 14.31 -13.95 2.03
N ILE A 80 13.41 -13.12 2.57
CA ILE A 80 13.16 -13.01 4.01
C ILE A 80 12.71 -14.37 4.56
N GLU A 81 11.86 -15.09 3.83
CA GLU A 81 11.39 -16.44 4.17
C GLU A 81 12.50 -17.49 4.16
N ALA A 82 13.49 -17.35 3.28
CA ALA A 82 14.68 -18.20 3.23
C ALA A 82 15.71 -17.87 4.33
N GLY A 83 15.50 -16.81 5.12
CA GLY A 83 16.45 -16.33 6.12
C GLY A 83 17.63 -15.55 5.52
N GLU A 84 17.56 -15.20 4.24
CA GLU A 84 18.57 -14.45 3.51
C GLU A 84 18.34 -12.95 3.72
N VAL A 85 18.62 -12.46 4.94
CA VAL A 85 18.49 -11.04 5.26
C VAL A 85 19.83 -10.35 4.98
N GLY A 86 19.91 -9.67 3.82
CA GLY A 86 21.00 -8.77 3.41
C GLY A 86 20.52 -7.34 3.19
#